data_AF-A0A817PWZ2-F1
#
_entry.id   AF-A0A817PWZ2-F1
#
_cell.length_a   1.000
_cell.length_b   1.000
_cell.length_c   1.000
_cell.angle_alpha   90.00
_cell.angle_beta   90.00
_cell.angle_gamma   90.00
#
_symmetry.space_group_name_H-M   'P 1'
#
loop_
_entity.id
_entity.type
_entity.pdbx_description
1 polymer ?
#
loop_
_entity_poly.entity_id
_entity_poly.type
_entity_poly.pdbx_seq_one_letter_code
_entity_poly.pdbx_strand_id
1 'polypeptide(L)'
;MAFFLNFTSASFTNITVSSCSTSTCIGKETSYRTSIVTALYPFDGNTNDQTGYSTGMAFGTSTPSFTSGAYVGQTINLNPTVQQQYVQIPSISLSKQSFTLQAWLYPGSTNTSGDFGIFSQCDSSWICLSLNLRSTRFVFSFDFMNATNKTLIGSSSVTLTEWVHVTVVYDAILFQQQIYVDGQIDAVSSAMINSYQGDSSSSTTTIGRSSSFARGTSYFQGRIDHFTISAGVARSACQIYNDASLIAYYPFDTTGIYNDYSVYLCNGIASGTTAVSSGRVNQAISFTSSTSYFESQCFPRMRGSDQSFSFSLWVNPTSTTGGGTLVHLSTNSNGNGTCYEPLVFTSTGDLVFQWMTTGPTSVSNAEGPVISANTWTHIAVVYGFTNGVRLFINGQFSTSSPSSGSINLYNSINVPWYIILGNKSPLGSSASISCSSGSIPISSGSFSGSIDEFRLYNRELNNQEICVLANA
;
A
#
# COMPACT_ATOMS: atom_id res chain seq x y z
N MET A 1 -46.17 56.07 -9.46
CA MET A 1 -44.79 56.29 -9.94
C MET A 1 -44.11 54.92 -9.92
N ALA A 2 -44.04 54.25 -11.07
CA ALA A 2 -43.48 52.91 -11.19
C ALA A 2 -41.97 53.03 -11.36
N PHE A 3 -41.18 52.37 -10.51
CA PHE A 3 -39.73 52.27 -10.67
C PHE A 3 -39.39 50.90 -11.25
N PHE A 4 -38.86 50.89 -12.47
CA PHE A 4 -38.23 49.75 -13.10
C PHE A 4 -36.87 49.51 -12.45
N LEU A 5 -36.59 48.27 -12.04
CA LEU A 5 -35.24 47.80 -11.72
C LEU A 5 -34.71 46.99 -12.90
N ASN A 6 -33.69 47.53 -13.57
CA ASN A 6 -32.95 46.87 -14.63
C ASN A 6 -32.10 45.72 -14.05
N PHE A 7 -32.28 44.51 -14.57
CA PHE A 7 -31.35 43.41 -14.36
C PHE A 7 -30.17 43.56 -15.33
N THR A 8 -28.98 43.82 -14.81
CA THR A 8 -27.72 43.64 -15.54
C THR A 8 -27.22 42.22 -15.34
N SER A 9 -27.17 41.45 -16.42
CA SER A 9 -26.56 40.11 -16.47
C SER A 9 -25.05 40.22 -16.25
N ALA A 10 -24.56 39.71 -15.13
CA ALA A 10 -23.14 39.46 -14.94
C ALA A 10 -22.83 38.03 -15.41
N SER A 11 -22.11 37.93 -16.53
CA SER A 11 -21.51 36.69 -17.01
C SER A 11 -20.38 36.27 -16.07
N PHE A 12 -20.58 35.20 -15.31
CA PHE A 12 -19.50 34.55 -14.56
C PHE A 12 -18.74 33.61 -15.50
N THR A 13 -17.81 34.14 -16.28
CA THR A 13 -16.68 33.37 -16.78
C THR A 13 -15.51 33.59 -15.84
N ASN A 14 -15.29 32.63 -14.95
CA ASN A 14 -13.98 32.20 -14.44
C ASN A 14 -14.26 31.08 -13.44
N ILE A 15 -14.33 29.85 -13.94
CA ILE A 15 -14.19 28.65 -13.11
C ILE A 15 -12.76 28.71 -12.59
N THR A 16 -12.59 29.18 -11.36
CA THR A 16 -11.36 28.94 -10.60
C THR A 16 -11.24 27.43 -10.45
N VAL A 17 -10.30 26.83 -11.17
CA VAL A 17 -9.79 25.49 -10.85
C VAL A 17 -9.47 25.52 -9.36
N SER A 18 -10.23 24.80 -8.54
CA SER A 18 -9.94 24.67 -7.12
C SER A 18 -8.56 24.02 -7.02
N SER A 19 -7.52 24.83 -6.78
CA SER A 19 -6.17 24.34 -6.65
C SER A 19 -6.15 23.37 -5.47
N CYS A 20 -5.99 22.08 -5.74
CA CYS A 20 -5.80 21.08 -4.71
C CYS A 20 -4.58 21.49 -3.86
N SER A 21 -4.64 21.36 -2.53
CA SER A 21 -3.47 21.57 -1.68
C SER A 21 -2.26 20.75 -2.15
N THR A 22 -1.09 21.39 -2.23
CA THR A 22 0.18 20.76 -2.62
C THR A 22 0.89 20.03 -1.46
N SER A 23 0.31 20.07 -0.26
CA SER A 23 0.91 19.57 0.98
C SER A 23 0.84 18.05 1.18
N THR A 24 0.41 17.29 0.16
CA THR A 24 0.40 15.82 0.23
C THR A 24 1.64 15.20 -0.39
N CYS A 25 1.94 13.99 0.04
CA CYS A 25 2.94 13.09 -0.54
C CYS A 25 2.34 12.18 -1.64
N ILE A 26 1.01 12.07 -1.71
CA ILE A 26 0.32 11.28 -2.72
C ILE A 26 0.51 11.90 -4.10
N GLY A 27 0.69 11.07 -5.12
CA GLY A 27 0.97 11.50 -6.49
C GLY A 27 2.42 11.92 -6.71
N LYS A 28 3.28 11.77 -5.70
CA LYS A 28 4.73 12.04 -5.77
C LYS A 28 5.56 10.78 -5.57
N GLU A 29 4.93 9.62 -5.71
CA GLU A 29 5.60 8.34 -5.55
C GLU A 29 6.61 8.13 -6.68
N THR A 30 7.83 7.74 -6.31
CA THR A 30 8.87 7.32 -7.26
C THR A 30 9.13 5.84 -7.09
N SER A 31 9.85 5.22 -8.03
CA SER A 31 10.30 3.83 -7.84
C SER A 31 10.97 3.70 -6.48
N TYR A 32 10.37 2.88 -5.60
CA TYR A 32 10.73 2.73 -4.19
C TYR A 32 12.22 2.41 -3.98
N ARG A 33 12.87 1.87 -5.02
CA ARG A 33 14.28 1.45 -5.07
C ARG A 33 15.29 2.59 -5.24
N THR A 34 14.89 3.82 -5.58
CA THR A 34 15.84 4.76 -6.23
C THR A 34 16.26 6.03 -5.48
N SER A 35 15.81 6.32 -4.25
CA SER A 35 16.29 7.55 -3.58
C SER A 35 16.20 7.67 -2.06
N ILE A 36 15.50 6.78 -1.34
CA ILE A 36 15.19 7.02 0.09
C ILE A 36 15.55 5.83 1.01
N VAL A 37 15.51 4.60 0.50
CA VAL A 37 15.73 3.39 1.30
C VAL A 37 17.18 2.93 1.21
N THR A 38 17.85 2.81 2.36
CA THR A 38 19.24 2.34 2.46
C THR A 38 19.33 0.81 2.42
N ALA A 39 18.36 0.12 3.02
CA ALA A 39 18.25 -1.34 2.97
C ALA A 39 16.78 -1.77 3.02
N LEU A 40 16.44 -2.80 2.26
CA LEU A 40 15.13 -3.44 2.15
C LEU A 40 15.30 -4.97 2.19
N TYR A 41 14.82 -5.57 3.27
CA TYR A 41 14.74 -7.02 3.45
C TYR A 41 13.28 -7.46 3.30
N PRO A 42 12.86 -7.92 2.10
CA PRO A 42 11.49 -8.38 1.87
C PRO A 42 11.20 -9.68 2.61
N PHE A 43 12.22 -10.52 2.84
CA PHE A 43 12.06 -11.88 3.35
C PHE A 43 11.27 -12.83 2.44
N ASP A 44 11.32 -12.57 1.13
CA ASP A 44 10.75 -13.42 0.08
C ASP A 44 11.59 -14.70 -0.17
N GLY A 45 11.60 -15.61 0.80
CA GLY A 45 12.29 -16.90 0.69
C GLY A 45 13.79 -16.86 0.99
N ASN A 46 14.35 -15.70 1.33
CA ASN A 46 15.76 -15.51 1.68
C ASN A 46 15.96 -14.25 2.54
N THR A 47 17.20 -14.01 2.98
CA THR A 47 17.61 -12.83 3.78
C THR A 47 18.36 -11.77 2.94
N ASN A 48 18.18 -11.77 1.62
CA ASN A 48 18.85 -10.80 0.75
C ASN A 48 18.23 -9.42 0.87
N ASP A 49 19.08 -8.41 0.80
CA ASP A 49 18.65 -7.03 0.61
C ASP A 49 18.37 -6.75 -0.87
N GLN A 50 17.27 -6.04 -1.16
CA GLN A 50 16.89 -5.68 -2.54
C GLN A 50 17.46 -4.34 -3.02
N THR A 51 18.06 -3.53 -2.14
CA THR A 51 18.70 -2.26 -2.53
C THR A 51 20.10 -2.45 -3.09
N GLY A 52 20.73 -3.60 -2.80
CA GLY A 52 22.13 -3.89 -3.13
C GLY A 52 23.13 -3.52 -2.01
N TYR A 53 22.64 -3.13 -0.83
CA TYR A 53 23.45 -2.83 0.35
C TYR A 53 24.22 -4.06 0.86
N SER A 54 23.52 -5.09 1.34
CA SER A 54 24.10 -6.39 1.70
C SER A 54 23.06 -7.41 2.12
N THR A 55 23.30 -8.67 1.74
CA THR A 55 22.60 -9.85 2.28
C THR A 55 22.77 -9.95 3.80
N GLY A 56 21.67 -10.26 4.50
CA GLY A 56 21.67 -10.59 5.91
C GLY A 56 22.00 -12.07 6.14
N MET A 57 22.51 -12.39 7.32
CA MET A 57 22.81 -13.76 7.75
C MET A 57 21.81 -14.20 8.80
N ALA A 58 21.15 -15.34 8.59
CA ALA A 58 20.24 -15.90 9.58
C ALA A 58 21.01 -16.61 10.70
N PHE A 59 20.56 -16.43 11.93
CA PHE A 59 21.11 -17.05 13.14
C PHE A 59 20.02 -17.77 13.93
N GLY A 60 20.43 -18.74 14.75
CA GLY A 60 19.59 -19.53 15.64
C GLY A 60 20.11 -20.97 15.78
N THR A 61 19.45 -21.80 16.59
CA THR A 61 19.76 -23.24 16.66
C THR A 61 19.25 -24.02 15.44
N SER A 62 18.48 -23.34 14.56
CA SER A 62 18.08 -23.79 13.23
C SER A 62 17.83 -22.60 12.31
N THR A 63 17.90 -22.84 11.00
CA THR A 63 17.57 -21.81 9.99
C THR A 63 16.10 -21.40 10.09
N PRO A 64 15.78 -20.08 10.14
CA PRO A 64 14.42 -19.58 10.06
C PRO A 64 13.70 -20.08 8.81
N SER A 65 12.40 -20.37 8.93
CA SER A 65 11.59 -20.77 7.79
C SER A 65 10.98 -19.55 7.08
N PHE A 66 10.77 -19.69 5.78
CA PHE A 66 9.99 -18.77 4.97
C PHE A 66 8.65 -19.40 4.65
N THR A 67 7.56 -18.65 4.81
CA THR A 67 6.19 -19.16 4.68
C THR A 67 5.34 -18.26 3.80
N SER A 68 4.35 -18.87 3.13
CA SER A 68 3.27 -18.13 2.48
C SER A 68 2.33 -17.48 3.52
N GLY A 69 1.48 -16.56 3.08
CA GLY A 69 0.66 -15.75 3.99
C GLY A 69 1.43 -14.62 4.68
N ALA A 70 2.49 -14.17 4.00
CA ALA A 70 3.18 -12.90 4.22
C ALA A 70 2.24 -11.71 3.97
N TYR A 71 2.67 -10.51 4.37
CA TYR A 71 2.01 -9.30 3.89
C TYR A 71 2.34 -9.08 2.40
N VAL A 72 3.57 -9.41 1.99
CA VAL A 72 4.10 -9.44 0.62
C VAL A 72 4.79 -10.77 0.34
N GLY A 73 4.39 -11.47 -0.71
CA GLY A 73 5.11 -12.68 -1.17
C GLY A 73 5.27 -13.75 -0.07
N GLN A 74 6.49 -13.93 0.43
CA GLN A 74 6.82 -14.80 1.57
C GLN A 74 7.38 -13.98 2.75
N THR A 75 7.27 -14.55 3.95
CA THR A 75 7.71 -13.90 5.19
C THR A 75 8.62 -14.82 6.00
N ILE A 76 9.58 -14.24 6.71
CA ILE A 76 10.42 -14.97 7.66
C ILE A 76 9.64 -15.22 8.95
N ASN A 77 9.61 -16.47 9.41
CA ASN A 77 9.03 -16.86 10.69
C ASN A 77 10.13 -17.12 11.72
N LEU A 78 10.07 -16.41 12.85
CA LEU A 78 11.07 -16.44 13.91
C LEU A 78 10.50 -17.07 15.19
N ASN A 79 11.24 -18.02 15.75
CA ASN A 79 10.89 -18.70 17.00
C ASN A 79 11.88 -18.36 18.13
N PRO A 80 11.43 -17.70 19.22
CA PRO A 80 12.29 -17.27 20.30
C PRO A 80 12.59 -18.36 21.34
N THR A 81 11.70 -19.34 21.52
CA THR A 81 11.67 -20.20 22.73
C THR A 81 12.68 -21.34 22.68
N VAL A 82 12.99 -21.85 21.49
CA VAL A 82 13.94 -22.98 21.30
C VAL A 82 15.08 -22.58 20.36
N GLN A 83 14.80 -21.69 19.42
CA GLN A 83 15.72 -21.47 18.30
C GLN A 83 16.44 -20.13 18.38
N GLN A 84 15.96 -19.18 19.19
CA GLN A 84 16.56 -17.84 19.33
C GLN A 84 16.88 -17.24 17.97
N GLN A 85 15.91 -17.32 17.06
CA GLN A 85 16.11 -17.00 15.64
C GLN A 85 16.10 -15.49 15.39
N TYR A 86 17.01 -15.04 14.54
CA TYR A 86 17.09 -13.66 14.08
C TYR A 86 17.91 -13.57 12.78
N VAL A 87 17.95 -12.38 12.19
CA VAL A 87 18.83 -12.05 11.07
C VAL A 87 19.82 -10.99 11.52
N GLN A 88 21.10 -11.22 11.30
CA GLN A 88 22.14 -10.21 11.47
C GLN A 88 22.45 -9.57 10.12
N ILE A 89 22.55 -8.25 10.10
CA ILE A 89 22.89 -7.48 8.90
C ILE A 89 24.15 -6.66 9.18
N PRO A 90 24.90 -6.25 8.14
CA PRO A 90 25.99 -5.31 8.35
C PRO A 90 25.49 -4.01 8.97
N SER A 91 26.33 -3.40 9.80
CA SER A 91 25.96 -2.16 10.46
C SER A 91 25.77 -1.04 9.46
N ILE A 92 24.69 -0.29 9.66
CA ILE A 92 24.34 0.91 8.91
C ILE A 92 24.59 2.08 9.84
N SER A 93 25.27 3.12 9.36
CA SER A 93 25.48 4.33 10.16
C SER A 93 24.15 5.04 10.39
N LEU A 94 23.63 4.96 11.61
CA LEU A 94 22.43 5.68 12.08
C LEU A 94 22.79 6.77 13.11
N SER A 95 24.08 6.90 13.42
CA SER A 95 24.61 7.80 14.43
C SER A 95 24.54 9.24 13.97
N LYS A 96 24.09 10.15 14.86
CA LYS A 96 24.10 11.61 14.67
C LYS A 96 23.34 12.11 13.43
N GLN A 97 22.31 11.38 13.00
CA GLN A 97 21.49 11.75 11.84
C GLN A 97 20.04 11.30 12.00
N SER A 98 19.17 11.82 11.16
CA SER A 98 17.79 11.32 11.04
C SER A 98 17.78 9.91 10.48
N PHE A 99 16.79 9.12 10.84
CA PHE A 99 16.54 7.83 10.20
C PHE A 99 15.11 7.37 10.40
N THR A 100 14.69 6.45 9.53
CA THR A 100 13.38 5.78 9.61
C THR A 100 13.56 4.27 9.48
N LEU A 101 12.94 3.50 10.38
CA LEU A 101 12.84 2.05 10.29
C LEU A 101 11.36 1.67 10.10
N GLN A 102 11.05 0.77 9.16
CA GLN A 102 9.68 0.29 8.94
C GLN A 102 9.64 -1.22 8.77
N ALA A 103 8.56 -1.86 9.21
CA ALA A 103 8.36 -3.28 9.01
C ALA A 103 6.89 -3.67 9.08
N TRP A 104 6.54 -4.72 8.36
CA TRP A 104 5.32 -5.48 8.62
C TRP A 104 5.61 -6.60 9.61
N LEU A 105 4.79 -6.68 10.65
CA LEU A 105 4.95 -7.65 11.74
C LEU A 105 3.67 -8.44 11.90
N TYR A 106 3.80 -9.74 12.13
CA TYR A 106 2.72 -10.60 12.60
C TYR A 106 3.14 -11.17 13.96
N PRO A 107 2.79 -10.50 15.07
CA PRO A 107 3.14 -10.96 16.41
C PRO A 107 2.48 -12.31 16.74
N GLY A 108 3.23 -13.23 17.34
CA GLY A 108 2.72 -14.54 17.78
C GLY A 108 1.73 -14.44 18.95
N SER A 109 1.09 -15.56 19.29
CA SER A 109 -0.02 -15.64 20.25
C SER A 109 0.36 -15.76 21.74
N THR A 110 1.65 -15.83 22.09
CA THR A 110 2.05 -16.18 23.47
C THR A 110 2.58 -15.01 24.29
N ASN A 111 1.85 -14.72 25.37
CA ASN A 111 2.18 -14.04 26.65
C ASN A 111 2.99 -12.72 26.62
N THR A 112 2.39 -11.70 27.24
CA THR A 112 2.68 -10.25 27.15
C THR A 112 3.63 -9.71 28.24
N SER A 113 4.31 -10.58 28.98
CA SER A 113 5.09 -10.22 30.17
C SER A 113 6.58 -9.88 29.92
N GLY A 114 7.05 -9.90 28.66
CA GLY A 114 8.43 -9.58 28.30
C GLY A 114 8.57 -8.66 27.09
N ASP A 115 9.83 -8.34 26.74
CA ASP A 115 10.18 -7.66 25.49
C ASP A 115 10.31 -8.69 24.37
N PHE A 116 9.74 -8.38 23.21
CA PHE A 116 9.99 -9.11 21.97
C PHE A 116 10.81 -8.21 21.05
N GLY A 117 12.06 -8.61 20.79
CA GLY A 117 13.03 -7.78 20.09
C GLY A 117 12.83 -7.78 18.57
N ILE A 118 12.41 -6.66 18.00
CA ILE A 118 12.15 -6.53 16.55
C ILE A 118 13.41 -6.08 15.81
N PHE A 119 14.12 -5.11 16.35
CA PHE A 119 15.36 -4.60 15.78
C PHE A 119 16.29 -4.11 16.88
N SER A 120 17.59 -4.24 16.64
CA SER A 120 18.58 -3.49 17.40
C SER A 120 19.84 -3.23 16.61
N GLN A 121 20.46 -2.08 16.89
CA GLN A 121 21.86 -1.82 16.59
C GLN A 121 22.54 -1.49 17.90
N CYS A 122 23.54 -2.25 18.32
CA CYS A 122 24.23 -1.99 19.57
C CYS A 122 25.73 -2.14 19.44
N ASP A 123 26.46 -1.15 19.92
CA ASP A 123 27.92 -1.11 19.90
C ASP A 123 28.57 -1.79 21.11
N SER A 124 29.90 -1.88 21.06
CA SER A 124 30.71 -2.48 22.12
C SER A 124 30.62 -1.74 23.47
N SER A 125 30.13 -0.50 23.49
CA SER A 125 29.91 0.31 24.69
C SER A 125 28.47 0.25 25.20
N TRP A 126 27.64 -0.67 24.67
CA TRP A 126 26.23 -0.85 25.01
C TRP A 126 25.34 0.35 24.69
N ILE A 127 25.75 1.20 23.73
CA ILE A 127 24.88 2.24 23.18
C ILE A 127 23.96 1.58 22.15
N CYS A 128 22.82 1.10 22.64
CA CYS A 128 21.88 0.35 21.83
C CYS A 128 20.73 1.23 21.33
N LEU A 129 20.49 1.20 20.02
CA LEU A 129 19.21 1.50 19.41
C LEU A 129 18.37 0.22 19.45
N SER A 130 17.13 0.28 19.92
CA SER A 130 16.24 -0.89 19.93
C SER A 130 14.78 -0.55 19.62
N LEU A 131 14.13 -1.46 18.89
CA LEU A 131 12.69 -1.51 18.68
C LEU A 131 12.18 -2.84 19.25
N ASN A 132 11.19 -2.76 20.13
CA ASN A 132 10.62 -3.90 20.83
C ASN A 132 9.10 -3.83 20.80
N LEU A 133 8.46 -4.99 20.94
CA LEU A 133 7.06 -5.09 21.35
C LEU A 133 7.04 -5.47 22.84
N ARG A 134 6.49 -4.61 23.70
CA ARG A 134 6.40 -4.81 25.15
C ARG A 134 4.96 -4.65 25.59
N SER A 135 4.38 -5.71 26.16
CA SER A 135 2.98 -5.72 26.58
C SER A 135 2.07 -5.14 25.49
N THR A 136 2.20 -5.71 24.28
CA THR A 136 1.49 -5.35 23.05
C THR A 136 1.65 -3.91 22.55
N ARG A 137 2.61 -3.14 23.07
CA ARG A 137 2.90 -1.78 22.60
C ARG A 137 4.32 -1.69 22.08
N PHE A 138 4.52 -0.91 21.01
CA PHE A 138 5.86 -0.68 20.49
C PHE A 138 6.68 0.19 21.44
N VAL A 139 7.96 -0.13 21.58
CA VAL A 139 8.93 0.59 22.41
C VAL A 139 10.16 0.87 21.58
N PHE A 140 10.48 2.14 21.43
CA PHE A 140 11.63 2.64 20.69
C PHE A 140 12.61 3.31 21.66
N SER A 141 13.83 2.78 21.77
CA SER A 141 14.79 3.23 22.79
C SER A 141 16.18 3.52 22.22
N PHE A 142 16.81 4.56 22.76
CA PHE A 142 18.27 4.72 22.77
C PHE A 142 18.78 4.47 24.19
N ASP A 143 19.40 3.32 24.41
CA ASP A 143 19.93 2.90 25.70
C ASP A 143 21.37 3.43 25.90
N PHE A 144 21.71 3.73 27.16
CA PHE A 144 23.06 4.08 27.62
C PHE A 144 23.76 5.29 26.98
N MET A 145 23.05 6.07 26.16
CA MET A 145 23.54 7.26 25.44
C MET A 145 24.30 8.29 26.28
N ASN A 146 23.90 8.52 27.54
CA ASN A 146 24.50 9.46 28.49
C ASN A 146 24.04 9.11 29.93
N ALA A 147 24.24 7.86 30.37
CA ALA A 147 23.76 7.30 31.65
C ALA A 147 22.23 7.27 31.89
N THR A 148 21.40 7.85 31.01
CA THR A 148 19.94 7.70 31.03
C THR A 148 19.42 7.12 29.72
N ASN A 149 18.55 6.13 29.80
CA ASN A 149 17.84 5.58 28.63
C ASN A 149 16.82 6.60 28.10
N LYS A 150 16.75 6.73 26.77
CA LYS A 150 15.77 7.56 26.07
C LYS A 150 14.78 6.65 25.37
N THR A 151 13.70 6.33 26.08
CA THR A 151 12.68 5.37 25.65
C THR A 151 11.37 6.09 25.35
N LEU A 152 10.83 5.85 24.16
CA LEU A 152 9.48 6.20 23.77
C LEU A 152 8.62 4.93 23.75
N ILE A 153 7.43 5.00 24.35
CA ILE A 153 6.48 3.89 24.41
C ILE A 153 5.22 4.33 23.67
N GLY A 154 4.76 3.48 22.75
CA GLY A 154 3.51 3.65 22.02
C GLY A 154 2.29 3.67 22.93
N SER A 155 1.20 4.27 22.44
CA SER A 155 -0.08 4.31 23.17
C SER A 155 -0.97 3.13 22.79
N SER A 156 -0.92 2.71 21.54
CA SER A 156 -1.78 1.69 20.94
C SER A 156 -1.31 0.29 21.27
N SER A 157 -2.24 -0.55 21.74
CA SER A 157 -2.03 -1.99 21.84
C SER A 157 -2.30 -2.64 20.49
N VAL A 158 -1.35 -3.40 19.96
CA VAL A 158 -1.53 -4.17 18.73
C VAL A 158 -2.25 -5.48 19.00
N THR A 159 -3.10 -5.90 18.07
CA THR A 159 -3.71 -7.23 18.09
C THR A 159 -2.65 -8.27 17.75
N LEU A 160 -2.54 -9.31 18.59
CA LEU A 160 -1.68 -10.45 18.27
C LEU A 160 -2.32 -11.28 17.17
N THR A 161 -1.50 -12.02 16.42
CA THR A 161 -1.97 -12.84 15.30
C THR A 161 -2.66 -12.07 14.17
N GLU A 162 -2.31 -10.79 14.01
CA GLU A 162 -2.72 -9.95 12.89
C GLU A 162 -1.50 -9.20 12.35
N TRP A 163 -1.54 -8.84 11.06
CA TRP A 163 -0.50 -7.99 10.46
C TRP A 163 -0.65 -6.55 10.95
N VAL A 164 0.45 -5.99 11.45
CA VAL A 164 0.59 -4.59 11.85
C VAL A 164 1.80 -3.97 11.17
N HIS A 165 1.67 -2.72 10.73
CA HIS A 165 2.78 -1.95 10.21
C HIS A 165 3.33 -1.07 11.32
N VAL A 166 4.63 -1.16 11.58
CA VAL A 166 5.31 -0.27 12.52
C VAL A 166 6.31 0.59 11.78
N THR A 167 6.35 1.85 12.14
CA THR A 167 7.41 2.76 11.72
C THR A 167 7.94 3.52 12.92
N VAL A 168 9.27 3.60 13.03
CA VAL A 168 9.91 4.49 13.98
C VAL A 168 10.77 5.49 13.24
N VAL A 169 10.68 6.74 13.67
CA VAL A 169 11.44 7.86 13.10
C VAL A 169 12.25 8.50 14.21
N TYR A 170 13.51 8.77 13.91
CA TYR A 170 14.26 9.80 14.61
C TYR A 170 14.50 10.98 13.68
N ASP A 171 14.05 12.16 14.09
CA ASP A 171 14.28 13.41 13.39
C ASP A 171 15.39 14.20 14.12
N ALA A 172 16.56 14.32 13.49
CA ALA A 172 17.70 15.03 14.04
C ALA A 172 17.59 16.57 13.92
N ILE A 173 16.69 17.09 13.09
CA ILE A 173 16.40 18.53 13.00
C ILE A 173 15.50 18.93 14.16
N LEU A 174 14.48 18.10 14.45
CA LEU A 174 13.52 18.34 15.53
C LEU A 174 13.94 17.76 16.88
N PHE A 175 14.98 16.93 16.92
CA PHE A 175 15.40 16.15 18.10
C PHE A 175 14.26 15.31 18.68
N GLN A 176 13.54 14.57 17.84
CA GLN A 176 12.34 13.83 18.24
C GLN A 176 12.38 12.36 17.84
N GLN A 177 11.95 11.50 18.77
CA GLN A 177 11.56 10.13 18.49
C GLN A 177 10.06 10.09 18.17
N GLN A 178 9.67 9.27 17.20
CA GLN A 178 8.28 9.09 16.82
C GLN A 178 8.02 7.60 16.56
N ILE A 179 6.84 7.13 16.95
CA ILE A 179 6.32 5.79 16.65
C ILE A 179 5.03 5.98 15.88
N TYR A 180 4.89 5.26 14.78
CA TYR A 180 3.68 5.14 14.00
C TYR A 180 3.23 3.69 13.97
N VAL A 181 1.92 3.49 14.09
CA VAL A 181 1.25 2.20 13.94
C VAL A 181 0.26 2.34 12.80
N ASP A 182 0.36 1.46 11.81
CA ASP A 182 -0.53 1.43 10.64
C ASP A 182 -0.55 2.76 9.87
N GLY A 183 0.62 3.41 9.84
CA GLY A 183 0.82 4.68 9.16
C GLY A 183 0.32 5.90 9.95
N GLN A 184 -0.33 5.70 11.10
CA GLN A 184 -0.82 6.76 11.98
C GLN A 184 0.15 7.02 13.12
N ILE A 185 0.29 8.28 13.55
CA ILE A 185 1.15 8.62 14.68
C ILE A 185 0.59 8.00 15.97
N ASP A 186 1.43 7.24 16.67
CA ASP A 186 1.08 6.58 17.93
C ASP A 186 1.76 7.23 19.14
N ALA A 187 3.00 7.69 18.99
CA ALA A 187 3.70 8.42 20.03
C ALA A 187 4.76 9.38 19.46
N VAL A 188 4.99 10.49 20.16
CA VAL A 188 6.08 11.45 19.93
C VAL A 188 6.75 11.75 21.26
N SER A 189 8.07 11.82 21.29
CA SER A 189 8.81 12.19 22.51
C SER A 189 8.45 13.61 22.97
N SER A 190 8.06 13.75 24.24
CA SER A 190 7.67 15.05 24.83
C SER A 190 8.84 16.00 25.11
N ALA A 191 10.06 15.47 25.17
CA ALA A 191 11.29 16.25 25.35
C ALA A 191 12.22 16.05 24.15
N MET A 192 13.11 17.01 23.92
CA MET A 192 14.17 16.87 22.93
C MET A 192 15.08 15.69 23.28
N ILE A 193 15.30 14.81 22.30
CA ILE A 193 16.13 13.63 22.40
C ILE A 193 17.38 13.83 21.55
N ASN A 194 18.55 13.80 22.19
CA ASN A 194 19.83 13.80 21.49
C ASN A 194 19.90 12.63 20.51
N SER A 195 20.55 12.85 19.37
CA SER A 195 20.70 11.87 18.31
C SER A 195 21.41 10.62 18.79
N TYR A 196 20.99 9.44 18.33
CA TYR A 196 21.69 8.17 18.58
C TYR A 196 23.20 8.33 18.34
N GLN A 197 24.01 7.83 19.27
CA GLN A 197 25.47 8.01 19.31
C GLN A 197 26.25 6.72 19.11
N GLY A 198 25.57 5.59 18.87
CA GLY A 198 26.25 4.31 18.74
C GLY A 198 27.27 4.31 17.60
N ASP A 199 28.38 3.61 17.83
CA ASP A 199 29.44 3.46 16.85
C ASP A 199 29.13 2.30 15.90
N SER A 200 28.86 2.61 14.63
CA SER A 200 28.54 1.61 13.61
C SER A 200 29.70 0.65 13.31
N SER A 201 30.95 1.03 13.59
CA SER A 201 32.13 0.19 13.31
C SER A 201 32.30 -0.97 14.30
N SER A 202 31.77 -0.82 15.51
CA SER A 202 31.72 -1.88 16.53
C SER A 202 30.31 -2.39 16.81
N SER A 203 29.32 -1.91 16.06
CA SER A 203 27.92 -2.30 16.22
C SER A 203 27.60 -3.67 15.64
N THR A 204 26.71 -4.38 16.32
CA THR A 204 25.97 -5.51 15.77
C THR A 204 24.55 -5.05 15.46
N THR A 205 24.10 -5.26 14.21
CA THR A 205 22.74 -4.90 13.78
C THR A 205 21.91 -6.16 13.52
N THR A 206 20.74 -6.27 14.16
CA THR A 206 19.88 -7.45 14.09
C THR A 206 18.43 -7.10 13.84
N ILE A 207 17.75 -7.96 13.07
CA ILE A 207 16.30 -7.99 12.83
C ILE A 207 15.75 -9.26 13.48
N GLY A 208 14.68 -9.16 14.27
CA GLY A 208 14.13 -10.26 15.04
C GLY A 208 14.83 -10.54 16.38
N ARG A 209 15.80 -9.69 16.73
CA ARG A 209 16.50 -9.70 18.02
C ARG A 209 16.76 -8.27 18.44
N SER A 210 16.63 -8.01 19.74
CA SER A 210 17.06 -6.77 20.36
C SER A 210 17.96 -7.02 21.56
N SER A 211 18.88 -6.09 21.80
CA SER A 211 19.69 -6.05 23.00
C SER A 211 19.43 -4.73 23.73
N SER A 212 19.27 -4.83 25.04
CA SER A 212 19.13 -3.70 25.95
C SER A 212 20.01 -3.93 27.16
N PHE A 213 20.72 -2.90 27.60
CA PHE A 213 21.48 -2.96 28.85
C PHE A 213 20.55 -3.23 30.06
N ALA A 214 19.39 -2.58 30.09
CA ALA A 214 18.46 -2.66 31.22
C ALA A 214 17.62 -3.94 31.24
N ARG A 215 17.40 -4.57 30.09
CA ARG A 215 16.46 -5.70 29.94
C ARG A 215 17.08 -6.99 29.38
N GLY A 216 18.35 -6.96 29.00
CA GLY A 216 19.03 -8.09 28.37
C GLY A 216 18.69 -8.25 26.90
N THR A 217 18.83 -9.47 26.39
CA THR A 217 18.52 -9.81 24.98
C THR A 217 17.12 -10.40 24.88
N SER A 218 16.36 -9.95 23.90
CA SER A 218 15.04 -10.49 23.54
C SER A 218 14.94 -10.84 22.06
N TYR A 219 14.05 -11.77 21.74
CA TYR A 219 13.84 -12.28 20.38
C TYR A 219 12.39 -12.06 19.97
N PHE A 220 12.16 -11.75 18.71
CA PHE A 220 10.82 -11.63 18.18
C PHE A 220 10.15 -13.01 18.08
N GLN A 221 8.84 -13.03 18.34
CA GLN A 221 8.01 -14.20 18.10
C GLN A 221 6.99 -13.91 17.02
N GLY A 222 7.07 -14.64 15.92
CA GLY A 222 6.13 -14.52 14.82
C GLY A 222 6.85 -14.15 13.54
N ARG A 223 6.18 -13.41 12.68
CA ARG A 223 6.63 -13.20 11.30
C ARG A 223 7.01 -11.74 11.04
N ILE A 224 8.08 -11.54 10.28
CA ILE A 224 8.54 -10.21 9.85
C ILE A 224 8.54 -10.20 8.33
N ASP A 225 8.12 -9.08 7.77
CA ASP A 225 8.04 -8.91 6.33
C ASP A 225 8.39 -7.46 5.98
N HIS A 226 8.97 -7.27 4.81
CA HIS A 226 9.25 -5.97 4.21
C HIS A 226 9.93 -4.98 5.17
N PHE A 227 11.04 -5.39 5.77
CA PHE A 227 11.80 -4.58 6.72
C PHE A 227 12.69 -3.57 5.99
N THR A 228 12.57 -2.29 6.33
CA THR A 228 13.31 -1.21 5.66
C THR A 228 14.07 -0.33 6.64
N ILE A 229 15.22 0.17 6.19
CA ILE A 229 16.05 1.14 6.90
C ILE A 229 16.30 2.30 5.93
N SER A 230 15.95 3.51 6.34
CA SER A 230 16.25 4.76 5.62
C SER A 230 17.19 5.61 6.47
N ALA A 231 18.49 5.52 6.22
CA ALA A 231 19.52 6.27 6.92
C ALA A 231 19.62 7.70 6.35
N GLY A 232 19.72 8.71 7.22
CA GLY A 232 19.75 10.12 6.83
C GLY A 232 18.38 10.72 6.54
N VAL A 233 17.29 9.95 6.69
CA VAL A 233 15.94 10.35 6.28
C VAL A 233 14.96 10.23 7.44
N ALA A 234 14.36 11.36 7.83
CA ALA A 234 13.13 11.38 8.63
C ALA A 234 11.93 11.41 7.66
N ARG A 235 11.22 10.29 7.49
CA ARG A 235 10.02 10.26 6.65
C ARG A 235 8.90 11.05 7.33
N SER A 236 8.15 11.80 6.52
CA SER A 236 6.98 12.55 7.00
C SER A 236 5.82 11.62 7.32
N ALA A 237 4.90 12.08 8.18
CA ALA A 237 3.67 11.35 8.52
C ALA A 237 2.87 10.95 7.27
N CYS A 238 2.80 11.81 6.24
CA CYS A 238 2.14 11.47 4.99
C CYS A 238 2.83 10.30 4.28
N GLN A 239 4.17 10.34 4.13
CA GLN A 239 4.91 9.27 3.47
C GLN A 239 4.73 7.95 4.20
N ILE A 240 4.77 7.97 5.52
CA ILE A 240 4.58 6.78 6.37
C ILE A 240 3.15 6.24 6.24
N TYR A 241 2.15 7.11 6.19
CA TYR A 241 0.77 6.69 5.93
C TYR A 241 0.59 6.10 4.53
N ASN A 242 1.26 6.66 3.52
CA ASN A 242 1.24 6.14 2.17
C ASN A 242 1.94 4.77 2.09
N ASP A 243 3.10 4.60 2.73
CA ASP A 243 3.82 3.33 2.78
C ASP A 243 2.97 2.22 3.43
N ALA A 244 2.21 2.56 4.48
CA ALA A 244 1.33 1.62 5.16
C ALA A 244 0.04 1.28 4.37
N SER A 245 -0.34 2.09 3.37
CA SER A 245 -1.67 2.01 2.77
C SER A 245 -1.76 1.88 1.26
N LEU A 246 -0.76 2.34 0.50
CA LEU A 246 -0.71 2.19 -0.95
C LEU A 246 -0.26 0.77 -1.31
N ILE A 247 -1.20 -0.09 -1.70
CA ILE A 247 -0.98 -1.51 -2.05
C ILE A 247 -0.24 -1.68 -3.38
N ALA A 248 -0.55 -0.83 -4.36
CA ALA A 248 0.09 -0.88 -5.67
C ALA A 248 -0.02 0.47 -6.37
N TYR A 249 1.01 0.83 -7.12
CA TYR A 249 1.02 1.95 -8.05
C TYR A 249 1.77 1.57 -9.33
N TYR A 250 1.05 1.56 -10.46
CA TYR A 250 1.61 1.36 -11.79
C TYR A 250 1.49 2.65 -12.61
N PRO A 251 2.61 3.37 -12.84
CA PRO A 251 2.64 4.55 -13.71
C PRO A 251 2.63 4.20 -15.20
N PHE A 252 2.93 2.94 -15.56
CA PHE A 252 3.06 2.52 -16.98
C PHE A 252 4.10 3.29 -17.82
N ASP A 253 5.05 3.96 -17.17
CA ASP A 253 6.15 4.75 -17.74
C ASP A 253 7.30 3.97 -18.40
N THR A 254 7.12 2.68 -18.72
CA THR A 254 8.22 1.86 -19.24
C THR A 254 7.79 0.82 -20.28
N THR A 255 8.73 0.49 -21.17
CA THR A 255 8.62 -0.65 -22.09
C THR A 255 9.39 -1.85 -21.51
N GLY A 256 8.72 -2.72 -20.75
CA GLY A 256 9.23 -4.08 -20.51
C GLY A 256 9.13 -4.61 -19.08
N ILE A 257 9.06 -3.75 -18.05
CA ILE A 257 8.81 -4.19 -16.67
C ILE A 257 7.81 -3.21 -16.03
N TYR A 258 6.57 -3.65 -15.83
CA TYR A 258 5.55 -2.84 -15.18
C TYR A 258 5.78 -2.83 -13.67
N ASN A 259 6.73 -1.99 -13.27
CA ASN A 259 7.16 -1.87 -11.89
C ASN A 259 6.03 -1.31 -11.02
N ASP A 260 5.84 -1.91 -9.85
CA ASP A 260 5.06 -1.32 -8.79
C ASP A 260 5.93 -0.30 -8.03
N TYR A 261 5.45 0.95 -7.97
CA TYR A 261 6.13 2.05 -7.29
C TYR A 261 5.71 2.17 -5.81
N SER A 262 4.79 1.30 -5.35
CA SER A 262 4.51 1.14 -3.92
C SER A 262 5.68 0.47 -3.20
N VAL A 263 5.61 0.46 -1.86
CA VAL A 263 6.59 -0.26 -1.06
C VAL A 263 6.51 -1.77 -1.33
N TYR A 264 5.37 -2.30 -1.76
CA TYR A 264 5.16 -3.74 -1.87
C TYR A 264 5.79 -4.40 -3.10
N LEU A 265 6.29 -3.61 -4.06
CA LEU A 265 7.03 -4.08 -5.24
C LEU A 265 6.33 -5.22 -6.01
N CYS A 266 5.01 -5.12 -6.07
CA CYS A 266 4.09 -6.00 -6.77
C CYS A 266 4.17 -5.90 -8.30
N ASN A 267 5.35 -6.06 -8.89
CA ASN A 267 5.55 -5.85 -10.32
C ASN A 267 4.59 -6.70 -11.15
N GLY A 268 4.01 -6.09 -12.17
CA GLY A 268 3.06 -6.76 -13.06
C GLY A 268 3.68 -7.18 -14.39
N ILE A 269 2.89 -7.94 -15.15
CA ILE A 269 3.19 -8.33 -16.53
C ILE A 269 2.03 -7.93 -17.43
N ALA A 270 2.29 -7.80 -18.73
CA ALA A 270 1.23 -7.55 -19.69
C ALA A 270 1.44 -8.37 -20.96
N SER A 271 0.35 -8.58 -21.69
CA SER A 271 0.33 -9.28 -22.97
C SER A 271 -0.58 -8.54 -23.94
N GLY A 272 -0.19 -8.47 -25.21
CA GLY A 272 -0.96 -7.79 -26.25
C GLY A 272 -1.05 -6.26 -26.10
N THR A 273 -0.36 -5.68 -25.12
CA THR A 273 -0.38 -4.24 -24.86
C THR A 273 0.73 -3.49 -25.59
N THR A 274 0.53 -2.20 -25.82
CA THR A 274 1.56 -1.29 -26.35
C THR A 274 1.73 -0.10 -25.42
N ALA A 275 2.93 0.49 -25.38
CA ALA A 275 3.17 1.74 -24.67
C ALA A 275 2.75 2.93 -25.56
N VAL A 276 2.08 3.91 -24.97
CA VAL A 276 1.71 5.17 -25.61
C VAL A 276 2.61 6.26 -25.05
N SER A 277 3.30 7.00 -25.92
CA SER A 277 4.23 8.06 -25.50
C SER A 277 3.56 9.32 -24.97
N SER A 278 2.25 9.45 -25.17
CA SER A 278 1.42 10.55 -24.67
C SER A 278 0.41 10.00 -23.67
N GLY A 279 0.92 9.48 -22.56
CA GLY A 279 0.12 9.12 -21.40
C GLY A 279 -0.58 10.35 -20.79
N ARG A 280 -1.35 10.12 -19.73
CA ARG A 280 -1.82 11.24 -18.91
C ARG A 280 -0.64 11.91 -18.22
N VAL A 281 0.26 11.09 -17.68
CA VAL A 281 1.57 11.48 -17.15
C VAL A 281 2.58 10.68 -17.95
N ASN A 282 3.53 11.33 -18.62
CA ASN A 282 4.58 10.65 -19.39
C ASN A 282 4.03 9.59 -20.38
N GLN A 283 4.11 8.28 -20.08
CA GLN A 283 3.62 7.19 -20.94
C GLN A 283 2.39 6.50 -20.34
N ALA A 284 1.67 5.73 -21.16
CA ALA A 284 0.55 4.91 -20.71
C ALA A 284 0.57 3.52 -21.33
N ILE A 285 -0.20 2.59 -20.76
CA ILE A 285 -0.41 1.26 -21.34
C ILE A 285 -1.69 1.26 -22.19
N SER A 286 -1.61 0.72 -23.41
CA SER A 286 -2.74 0.63 -24.34
C SER A 286 -3.15 -0.80 -24.62
N PHE A 287 -4.47 -1.01 -24.66
CA PHE A 287 -5.15 -2.28 -24.91
C PHE A 287 -5.85 -2.18 -26.26
N THR A 288 -5.43 -3.00 -27.22
CA THR A 288 -5.85 -2.87 -28.63
C THR A 288 -6.51 -4.15 -29.18
N SER A 289 -6.56 -5.22 -28.39
CA SER A 289 -7.16 -6.50 -28.77
C SER A 289 -8.03 -7.06 -27.66
N SER A 290 -8.87 -8.04 -28.00
CA SER A 290 -9.67 -8.82 -27.05
C SER A 290 -8.87 -9.73 -26.12
N THR A 291 -7.54 -9.74 -26.26
CA THR A 291 -6.61 -10.51 -25.44
C THR A 291 -5.54 -9.63 -24.78
N SER A 292 -5.68 -8.30 -24.90
CA SER A 292 -4.76 -7.35 -24.30
C SER A 292 -5.06 -7.22 -22.80
N TYR A 293 -4.06 -7.45 -21.96
CA TYR A 293 -4.20 -7.29 -20.52
C TYR A 293 -2.89 -6.89 -19.86
N PHE A 294 -3.02 -6.27 -18.69
CA PHE A 294 -2.00 -6.18 -17.67
C PHE A 294 -2.49 -6.95 -16.45
N GLU A 295 -1.59 -7.57 -15.70
CA GLU A 295 -1.91 -8.22 -14.45
C GLU A 295 -0.83 -8.04 -13.39
N SER A 296 -1.26 -8.09 -12.13
CA SER A 296 -0.40 -8.24 -10.96
C SER A 296 -1.13 -8.99 -9.85
N GLN A 297 -0.41 -9.69 -8.98
CA GLN A 297 -1.00 -10.49 -7.90
C GLN A 297 -0.91 -9.79 -6.54
N CYS A 298 -1.63 -8.67 -6.38
CA CYS A 298 -1.56 -7.85 -5.15
C CYS A 298 -2.89 -7.38 -4.54
N PHE A 299 -4.03 -7.80 -5.07
CA PHE A 299 -5.36 -7.48 -4.53
C PHE A 299 -6.03 -8.76 -4.05
N PRO A 300 -6.82 -8.87 -2.96
CA PRO A 300 -6.81 -7.99 -1.81
C PRO A 300 -5.60 -8.33 -0.94
N ARG A 301 -4.91 -7.30 -0.47
CA ARG A 301 -4.08 -7.36 0.75
C ARG A 301 -4.74 -6.51 1.81
N MET A 302 -5.96 -6.90 2.15
CA MET A 302 -6.72 -6.27 3.23
C MET A 302 -6.39 -6.96 4.54
N ARG A 303 -6.43 -6.22 5.65
CA ARG A 303 -6.30 -6.82 6.98
C ARG A 303 -7.71 -7.14 7.51
N GLY A 304 -7.93 -8.35 8.01
CA GLY A 304 -9.25 -8.73 8.57
C GLY A 304 -10.39 -8.75 7.54
N SER A 305 -11.63 -8.89 8.04
CA SER A 305 -12.84 -9.10 7.25
C SER A 305 -13.47 -7.81 6.70
N ASP A 306 -13.13 -6.65 7.25
CA ASP A 306 -13.90 -5.41 7.07
C ASP A 306 -12.98 -4.21 6.87
N GLN A 307 -12.42 -4.06 5.67
CA GLN A 307 -11.59 -2.89 5.35
C GLN A 307 -12.09 -2.10 4.17
N SER A 308 -12.18 -0.79 4.42
CA SER A 308 -12.27 0.22 3.41
C SER A 308 -11.11 0.10 2.42
N PHE A 309 -11.36 0.38 1.16
CA PHE A 309 -10.32 0.41 0.13
C PHE A 309 -10.65 1.49 -0.90
N SER A 310 -9.64 1.89 -1.65
CA SER A 310 -9.84 2.79 -2.79
C SER A 310 -8.94 2.40 -3.93
N PHE A 311 -9.35 2.68 -5.16
CA PHE A 311 -8.42 2.68 -6.29
C PHE A 311 -8.72 3.86 -7.20
N SER A 312 -7.69 4.29 -7.93
CA SER A 312 -7.78 5.36 -8.91
C SER A 312 -7.01 4.99 -10.17
N LEU A 313 -7.45 5.52 -11.31
CA LEU A 313 -6.79 5.36 -12.59
C LEU A 313 -7.20 6.48 -13.54
N TRP A 314 -6.32 6.78 -14.49
CA TRP A 314 -6.68 7.56 -15.67
C TRP A 314 -7.02 6.61 -16.81
N VAL A 315 -8.09 6.90 -17.54
CA VAL A 315 -8.54 6.11 -18.69
C VAL A 315 -8.75 6.98 -19.91
N ASN A 316 -8.40 6.46 -21.08
CA ASN A 316 -8.69 7.08 -22.37
C ASN A 316 -9.30 6.01 -23.30
N PRO A 317 -10.60 5.73 -23.18
CA PRO A 317 -11.28 4.71 -23.99
C PRO A 317 -11.41 5.17 -25.44
N THR A 318 -11.20 4.29 -26.42
CA THR A 318 -11.51 4.58 -27.84
C THR A 318 -13.01 4.47 -28.14
N SER A 319 -13.73 3.67 -27.36
CA SER A 319 -15.19 3.54 -27.34
C SER A 319 -15.65 3.27 -25.92
N THR A 320 -16.78 3.86 -25.53
CA THR A 320 -17.45 3.56 -24.25
C THR A 320 -18.69 2.70 -24.44
N THR A 321 -19.29 2.68 -25.63
CA THR A 321 -20.46 1.85 -25.95
C THR A 321 -20.07 0.44 -26.35
N GLY A 322 -20.96 -0.53 -26.12
CA GLY A 322 -20.72 -1.96 -26.39
C GLY A 322 -20.11 -2.72 -25.21
N GLY A 323 -19.85 -2.04 -24.10
CA GLY A 323 -19.25 -2.61 -22.91
C GLY A 323 -17.72 -2.57 -22.90
N GLY A 324 -17.13 -3.22 -21.90
CA GLY A 324 -15.68 -3.28 -21.74
C GLY A 324 -15.25 -3.27 -20.29
N THR A 325 -14.39 -4.22 -19.93
CA THR A 325 -13.89 -4.39 -18.56
C THR A 325 -12.61 -3.61 -18.37
N LEU A 326 -12.63 -2.65 -17.43
CA LEU A 326 -11.48 -1.82 -17.08
C LEU A 326 -10.63 -2.50 -16.02
N VAL A 327 -11.30 -3.00 -14.96
CA VAL A 327 -10.68 -3.69 -13.84
C VAL A 327 -11.39 -5.02 -13.66
N HIS A 328 -10.61 -6.09 -13.65
CA HIS A 328 -11.03 -7.47 -13.41
C HIS A 328 -10.24 -8.03 -12.23
N LEU A 329 -10.90 -8.85 -11.42
CA LEU A 329 -10.28 -9.54 -10.30
C LEU A 329 -10.52 -11.04 -10.41
N SER A 330 -9.46 -11.85 -10.23
CA SER A 330 -9.55 -13.31 -10.26
C SER A 330 -8.61 -14.01 -9.28
N THR A 331 -9.02 -15.17 -8.74
CA THR A 331 -8.12 -15.99 -7.90
C THR A 331 -7.00 -16.66 -8.70
N ASN A 332 -7.22 -16.91 -9.99
CA ASN A 332 -6.24 -17.57 -10.84
C ASN A 332 -5.63 -16.59 -11.84
N SER A 333 -4.37 -16.82 -12.19
CA SER A 333 -3.63 -15.99 -13.15
C SER A 333 -4.25 -15.97 -14.53
N ASN A 334 -5.04 -16.97 -14.93
CA ASN A 334 -5.71 -17.00 -16.23
C ASN A 334 -7.03 -16.20 -16.30
N GLY A 335 -7.32 -15.34 -15.32
CA GLY A 335 -8.58 -14.58 -15.27
C GLY A 335 -9.79 -15.41 -14.85
N ASN A 336 -9.58 -16.58 -14.23
CA ASN A 336 -10.66 -17.51 -13.84
C ASN A 336 -10.62 -17.86 -12.33
N GLY A 337 -11.44 -18.81 -11.90
CA GLY A 337 -11.64 -19.17 -10.50
C GLY A 337 -12.82 -18.39 -9.92
N THR A 338 -12.67 -17.84 -8.71
CA THR A 338 -13.59 -16.80 -8.28
C THR A 338 -13.16 -15.50 -8.96
N CYS A 339 -14.04 -14.93 -9.79
CA CYS A 339 -13.77 -13.69 -10.51
C CYS A 339 -14.97 -12.76 -10.59
N TYR A 340 -14.70 -11.46 -10.69
CA TYR A 340 -15.68 -10.40 -10.91
C TYR A 340 -15.01 -9.17 -11.54
N GLU A 341 -15.81 -8.31 -12.16
CA GLU A 341 -15.35 -7.18 -12.94
C GLU A 341 -15.73 -5.88 -12.23
N PRO A 342 -14.96 -5.43 -11.22
CA PRO A 342 -15.36 -4.31 -10.38
C PRO A 342 -15.62 -3.02 -11.13
N LEU A 343 -14.93 -2.75 -12.25
CA LEU A 343 -15.13 -1.53 -13.03
C LEU A 343 -15.32 -1.86 -14.51
N VAL A 344 -16.48 -1.50 -15.05
CA VAL A 344 -16.94 -1.94 -16.37
C VAL A 344 -17.82 -0.88 -17.03
N PHE A 345 -17.86 -0.85 -18.36
CA PHE A 345 -18.85 -0.09 -19.12
C PHE A 345 -20.13 -0.91 -19.37
N THR A 346 -21.29 -0.27 -19.29
CA THR A 346 -22.54 -0.85 -19.82
C THR A 346 -22.54 -0.89 -21.35
N SER A 347 -23.51 -1.57 -21.94
CA SER A 347 -23.69 -1.51 -23.41
C SER A 347 -23.99 -0.09 -23.92
N THR A 348 -24.58 0.76 -23.07
CA THR A 348 -24.89 2.18 -23.34
C THR A 348 -23.74 3.13 -23.01
N GLY A 349 -22.71 2.67 -22.29
CA GLY A 349 -21.47 3.38 -22.01
C GLY A 349 -21.37 4.03 -20.64
N ASP A 350 -22.33 3.76 -19.75
CA ASP A 350 -22.28 4.17 -18.36
C ASP A 350 -21.15 3.43 -17.64
N LEU A 351 -20.40 4.16 -16.80
CA LEU A 351 -19.35 3.57 -15.98
C LEU A 351 -19.97 2.97 -14.72
N VAL A 352 -19.82 1.66 -14.52
CA VAL A 352 -20.39 0.95 -13.37
C VAL A 352 -19.28 0.42 -12.49
N PHE A 353 -19.37 0.71 -11.19
CA PHE A 353 -18.64 -0.04 -10.17
C PHE A 353 -19.55 -1.10 -9.57
N GLN A 354 -19.13 -2.37 -9.55
CA GLN A 354 -19.89 -3.48 -8.96
C GLN A 354 -19.09 -4.28 -7.95
N TRP A 355 -19.79 -4.90 -6.99
CA TRP A 355 -19.17 -5.72 -5.97
C TRP A 355 -20.10 -6.85 -5.50
N MET A 356 -19.49 -7.92 -4.99
CA MET A 356 -20.23 -9.01 -4.36
C MET A 356 -20.65 -8.63 -2.94
N THR A 357 -21.92 -8.85 -2.62
CA THR A 357 -22.48 -8.74 -1.26
C THR A 357 -22.52 -10.12 -0.60
N THR A 358 -23.25 -10.31 0.50
CA THR A 358 -23.31 -11.61 1.18
C THR A 358 -23.92 -12.70 0.30
N GLY A 359 -23.07 -13.61 -0.20
CA GLY A 359 -23.44 -14.76 -1.03
C GLY A 359 -22.94 -14.64 -2.49
N PRO A 360 -22.64 -15.75 -3.18
CA PRO A 360 -21.95 -15.76 -4.48
C PRO A 360 -22.77 -15.21 -5.67
N THR A 361 -24.05 -14.92 -5.46
CA THR A 361 -25.01 -14.54 -6.51
C THR A 361 -25.59 -13.12 -6.34
N SER A 362 -25.28 -12.43 -5.24
CA SER A 362 -25.83 -11.09 -4.97
C SER A 362 -24.78 -10.03 -5.26
N VAL A 363 -24.87 -9.40 -6.42
CA VAL A 363 -23.98 -8.31 -6.83
C VAL A 363 -24.72 -6.98 -6.73
N SER A 364 -24.12 -6.02 -6.05
CA SER A 364 -24.59 -4.64 -5.99
C SER A 364 -23.71 -3.75 -6.88
N ASN A 365 -24.19 -2.55 -7.18
CA ASN A 365 -23.47 -1.63 -8.05
C ASN A 365 -23.75 -0.17 -7.71
N ALA A 366 -22.87 0.70 -8.18
CA ALA A 366 -23.02 2.13 -8.24
C ALA A 366 -22.83 2.55 -9.70
N GLU A 367 -23.91 3.04 -10.30
CA GLU A 367 -23.92 3.51 -11.69
C GLU A 367 -23.48 4.97 -11.77
N GLY A 368 -22.38 5.18 -12.47
CA GLY A 368 -21.80 6.47 -12.80
C GLY A 368 -22.22 6.98 -14.18
N PRO A 369 -21.62 8.09 -14.62
CA PRO A 369 -21.98 8.74 -15.88
C PRO A 369 -21.31 8.04 -17.07
N VAL A 370 -21.80 8.33 -18.27
CA VAL A 370 -21.07 8.11 -19.52
C VAL A 370 -19.86 9.05 -19.56
N ILE A 371 -18.65 8.50 -19.73
CA ILE A 371 -17.43 9.29 -19.96
C ILE A 371 -17.14 9.44 -21.45
N SER A 372 -16.39 10.47 -21.83
CA SER A 372 -16.08 10.75 -23.23
C SER A 372 -14.99 9.81 -23.77
N ALA A 373 -15.22 9.28 -24.97
CA ALA A 373 -14.17 8.57 -25.71
C ALA A 373 -13.05 9.53 -26.15
N ASN A 374 -11.85 9.00 -26.34
CA ASN A 374 -10.64 9.70 -26.78
C ASN A 374 -10.26 10.89 -25.89
N THR A 375 -10.67 10.86 -24.62
CA THR A 375 -10.37 11.90 -23.62
C THR A 375 -9.91 11.24 -22.32
N TRP A 376 -8.74 11.66 -21.82
CA TRP A 376 -8.27 11.23 -20.51
C TRP A 376 -9.27 11.64 -19.42
N THR A 377 -9.77 10.67 -18.68
CA THR A 377 -10.71 10.84 -17.57
C THR A 377 -10.15 10.15 -16.33
N HIS A 378 -10.06 10.86 -15.22
CA HIS A 378 -9.67 10.27 -13.94
C HIS A 378 -10.89 9.62 -13.27
N ILE A 379 -10.74 8.39 -12.85
CA ILE A 379 -11.75 7.63 -12.12
C ILE A 379 -11.17 7.26 -10.76
N ALA A 380 -11.91 7.51 -9.69
CA ALA A 380 -11.59 6.96 -8.37
C ALA A 380 -12.83 6.30 -7.75
N VAL A 381 -12.63 5.11 -7.19
CA VAL A 381 -13.62 4.39 -6.39
C VAL A 381 -13.13 4.36 -4.95
N VAL A 382 -14.00 4.74 -4.02
CA VAL A 382 -13.75 4.73 -2.58
C VAL A 382 -14.83 3.92 -1.90
N TYR A 383 -14.46 2.79 -1.32
CA TYR A 383 -15.31 2.01 -0.45
C TYR A 383 -14.95 2.26 1.01
N GLY A 384 -15.95 2.63 1.81
CA GLY A 384 -15.87 2.64 3.25
C GLY A 384 -16.82 1.63 3.87
N PHE A 385 -16.40 0.90 4.91
CA PHE A 385 -17.29 -0.05 5.60
C PHE A 385 -18.58 0.61 6.09
N THR A 386 -18.47 1.81 6.68
CA THR A 386 -19.59 2.63 7.14
C THR A 386 -20.16 3.54 6.05
N ASN A 387 -19.32 3.99 5.12
CA ASN A 387 -19.65 5.04 4.15
C ASN A 387 -20.19 4.49 2.81
N GLY A 388 -20.12 3.17 2.58
CA GLY A 388 -20.50 2.56 1.31
C GLY A 388 -19.52 2.89 0.18
N VAL A 389 -19.98 2.72 -1.05
CA VAL A 389 -19.20 2.99 -2.27
C VAL A 389 -19.46 4.42 -2.72
N ARG A 390 -18.39 5.14 -3.09
CA ARG A 390 -18.45 6.44 -3.75
C ARG A 390 -17.55 6.43 -4.99
N LEU A 391 -18.07 6.96 -6.09
CA LEU A 391 -17.37 7.09 -7.36
C LEU A 391 -17.09 8.58 -7.63
N PHE A 392 -15.88 8.86 -8.08
CA PHE A 392 -15.41 10.21 -8.42
C PHE A 392 -14.88 10.24 -9.85
N ILE A 393 -15.23 11.29 -10.59
CA ILE A 393 -14.82 11.53 -11.98
C ILE A 393 -14.11 12.87 -12.03
N ASN A 394 -12.88 12.90 -12.56
CA ASN A 394 -12.05 14.11 -12.64
C ASN A 394 -11.93 14.87 -11.30
N GLY A 395 -11.80 14.11 -10.22
CA GLY A 395 -11.66 14.63 -8.87
C GLY A 395 -12.97 15.06 -8.20
N GLN A 396 -14.09 15.02 -8.93
CA GLN A 396 -15.41 15.44 -8.44
C GLN A 396 -16.26 14.24 -8.05
N PHE A 397 -17.06 14.38 -6.98
CA PHE A 397 -18.02 13.36 -6.61
C PHE A 397 -19.04 13.14 -7.74
N SER A 398 -19.33 11.88 -8.05
CA SER A 398 -20.24 11.52 -9.13
C SER A 398 -21.47 10.77 -8.63
N THR A 399 -21.28 9.67 -7.91
CA THR A 399 -22.37 8.82 -7.42
C THR A 399 -21.94 8.07 -6.16
N SER A 400 -22.91 7.51 -5.45
CA SER A 400 -22.67 6.66 -4.30
C SER A 400 -23.72 5.57 -4.19
N SER A 401 -23.34 4.44 -3.60
CA SER A 401 -24.27 3.43 -3.12
C SER A 401 -24.06 3.23 -1.62
N PRO A 402 -25.13 3.18 -0.81
CA PRO A 402 -25.02 2.94 0.62
C PRO A 402 -24.36 1.58 0.91
N SER A 403 -23.77 1.44 2.10
CA SER A 403 -23.19 0.19 2.57
C SER A 403 -24.29 -0.87 2.71
N SER A 404 -24.11 -2.02 2.07
CA SER A 404 -24.93 -3.22 2.25
C SER A 404 -24.26 -4.24 3.18
N GLY A 405 -23.31 -3.80 4.02
CA GLY A 405 -22.41 -4.63 4.81
C GLY A 405 -21.01 -4.78 4.18
N SER A 406 -20.25 -5.76 4.65
CA SER A 406 -18.91 -6.07 4.16
C SER A 406 -18.93 -6.39 2.67
N ILE A 407 -18.07 -5.73 1.88
CA ILE A 407 -17.78 -6.18 0.52
C ILE A 407 -16.92 -7.44 0.63
N ASN A 408 -17.45 -8.57 0.16
CA ASN A 408 -16.71 -9.82 0.20
C ASN A 408 -15.67 -9.85 -0.91
N LEU A 409 -14.41 -9.70 -0.53
CA LEU A 409 -13.25 -9.85 -1.40
C LEU A 409 -12.64 -11.24 -1.13
N TYR A 410 -13.34 -12.31 -1.56
CA TYR A 410 -13.11 -13.70 -1.12
C TYR A 410 -11.73 -14.28 -1.47
N ASN A 411 -10.84 -14.63 -0.54
CA ASN A 411 -10.30 -16.00 -0.61
C ASN A 411 -10.05 -16.54 0.80
N SER A 412 -10.12 -17.86 0.94
CA SER A 412 -9.88 -18.57 2.20
C SER A 412 -8.41 -18.98 2.40
N ILE A 413 -7.51 -18.50 1.54
CA ILE A 413 -6.13 -18.98 1.43
C ILE A 413 -5.22 -17.76 1.22
N ASN A 414 -4.79 -17.08 2.29
CA ASN A 414 -3.89 -15.90 2.41
C ASN A 414 -2.91 -15.61 1.24
N VAL A 415 -3.43 -15.42 0.05
CA VAL A 415 -2.73 -15.27 -1.24
C VAL A 415 -3.50 -14.18 -1.97
N PRO A 416 -2.85 -13.11 -2.42
CA PRO A 416 -3.56 -12.08 -3.16
C PRO A 416 -4.14 -12.67 -4.45
N TRP A 417 -5.35 -12.24 -4.81
CA TRP A 417 -5.88 -12.34 -6.16
C TRP A 417 -5.04 -11.56 -7.18
N TYR A 418 -5.30 -11.90 -8.43
CA TYR A 418 -4.84 -11.16 -9.58
C TYR A 418 -5.75 -9.95 -9.79
N ILE A 419 -5.14 -8.78 -9.87
CA ILE A 419 -5.75 -7.61 -10.47
C ILE A 419 -5.35 -7.54 -11.93
N ILE A 420 -6.34 -7.44 -12.79
CA ILE A 420 -6.21 -7.43 -14.23
C ILE A 420 -6.79 -6.13 -14.74
N LEU A 421 -6.02 -5.43 -15.57
CA LEU A 421 -6.49 -4.28 -16.34
C LEU A 421 -6.65 -4.70 -17.79
N GLY A 422 -7.75 -4.28 -18.42
CA GLY A 422 -8.13 -4.79 -19.72
C GLY A 422 -8.69 -6.21 -19.63
N ASN A 423 -8.44 -7.03 -20.66
CA ASN A 423 -9.12 -8.31 -20.83
C ASN A 423 -8.13 -9.48 -20.94
N LYS A 424 -8.01 -10.22 -19.84
CA LYS A 424 -7.20 -11.45 -19.78
C LYS A 424 -8.06 -12.66 -20.14
N SER A 425 -8.04 -12.93 -21.42
CA SER A 425 -8.90 -13.88 -22.12
C SER A 425 -8.39 -15.33 -22.03
N PRO A 426 -9.30 -16.33 -22.03
CA PRO A 426 -9.82 -16.84 -23.30
C PRO A 426 -11.18 -16.22 -23.70
N LEU A 427 -11.64 -15.21 -22.95
CA LEU A 427 -12.65 -14.15 -23.18
C LEU A 427 -12.63 -13.42 -24.57
N GLY A 428 -12.33 -14.11 -25.68
CA GLY A 428 -12.68 -13.63 -27.03
C GLY A 428 -14.17 -13.29 -27.12
N SER A 429 -14.57 -12.66 -28.22
CA SER A 429 -15.85 -11.96 -28.47
C SER A 429 -17.19 -12.68 -28.18
N SER A 430 -17.22 -13.82 -27.47
CA SER A 430 -18.40 -14.64 -27.21
C SER A 430 -18.33 -15.39 -25.85
N ALA A 431 -18.93 -14.82 -24.81
CA ALA A 431 -19.83 -15.49 -23.84
C ALA A 431 -19.49 -16.90 -23.26
N SER A 432 -18.31 -17.18 -22.69
CA SER A 432 -18.11 -18.49 -22.00
C SER A 432 -17.37 -18.52 -20.64
N ILE A 433 -17.01 -17.37 -20.07
CA ILE A 433 -16.68 -17.29 -18.63
C ILE A 433 -17.60 -16.23 -18.03
N SER A 434 -18.56 -16.67 -17.21
CA SER A 434 -19.43 -15.80 -16.42
C SER A 434 -18.76 -15.53 -15.08
N CYS A 435 -17.86 -14.56 -15.03
CA CYS A 435 -17.56 -13.95 -13.74
C CYS A 435 -18.86 -13.49 -13.11
N SER A 436 -18.94 -13.51 -11.78
CA SER A 436 -20.15 -13.07 -11.09
C SER A 436 -20.46 -11.63 -11.51
N SER A 437 -21.63 -11.45 -12.12
CA SER A 437 -22.11 -10.19 -12.68
C SER A 437 -23.46 -9.83 -12.04
N GLY A 438 -23.69 -8.54 -11.82
CA GLY A 438 -24.95 -8.05 -11.27
C GLY A 438 -26.09 -7.95 -12.27
N SER A 439 -27.30 -7.78 -11.76
CA SER A 439 -28.57 -7.77 -12.50
C SER A 439 -28.85 -6.43 -13.22
N ILE A 440 -27.83 -5.80 -13.83
CA ILE A 440 -27.88 -4.50 -14.54
C ILE A 440 -27.02 -4.66 -15.81
N PRO A 441 -27.29 -4.03 -16.98
CA PRO A 441 -26.74 -4.43 -18.28
C PRO A 441 -25.26 -4.03 -18.47
N ILE A 442 -24.40 -4.54 -17.60
CA ILE A 442 -22.98 -4.59 -17.84
C ILE A 442 -22.73 -5.52 -19.03
N SER A 443 -21.87 -5.08 -19.94
CA SER A 443 -21.48 -5.87 -21.09
C SER A 443 -20.01 -6.18 -20.90
N SER A 444 -19.72 -7.34 -20.28
CA SER A 444 -18.36 -7.85 -20.15
C SER A 444 -17.73 -7.91 -21.53
N GLY A 445 -16.51 -7.38 -21.65
CA GLY A 445 -15.92 -7.21 -22.96
C GLY A 445 -14.48 -6.72 -22.92
N SER A 446 -13.88 -6.62 -24.10
CA SER A 446 -12.55 -6.07 -24.25
C SER A 446 -12.57 -4.55 -24.08
N PHE A 447 -11.85 -4.04 -23.09
CA PHE A 447 -11.53 -2.63 -23.06
C PHE A 447 -10.60 -2.28 -24.23
N SER A 448 -10.97 -1.24 -24.97
CA SER A 448 -10.16 -0.66 -26.04
C SER A 448 -9.82 0.78 -25.66
N GLY A 449 -8.53 1.07 -25.52
CA GLY A 449 -8.07 2.36 -25.03
C GLY A 449 -6.81 2.26 -24.20
N SER A 450 -6.48 3.33 -23.50
CA SER A 450 -5.29 3.41 -22.65
C SER A 450 -5.65 3.61 -21.19
N ILE A 451 -4.83 3.05 -20.31
CA ILE A 451 -4.89 3.26 -18.85
C ILE A 451 -3.55 3.83 -18.41
N ASP A 452 -3.61 4.71 -17.43
CA ASP A 452 -2.44 5.33 -16.84
C ASP A 452 -2.63 5.48 -15.31
N GLU A 453 -1.52 5.59 -14.59
CA GLU A 453 -1.49 6.03 -13.19
C GLU A 453 -2.38 5.20 -12.23
N PHE A 454 -2.46 3.88 -12.43
CA PHE A 454 -3.30 3.00 -11.61
C PHE A 454 -2.76 2.89 -10.19
N ARG A 455 -3.58 3.19 -9.19
CA ARG A 455 -3.24 3.09 -7.76
C ARG A 455 -4.31 2.34 -6.98
N LEU A 456 -3.89 1.57 -5.99
CA LEU A 456 -4.75 0.81 -5.09
C LEU A 456 -4.35 1.04 -3.64
N TYR A 457 -5.33 1.29 -2.76
CA TYR A 457 -5.14 1.60 -1.35
C TYR A 457 -6.01 0.71 -0.45
N ASN A 458 -5.50 0.32 0.72
CA ASN A 458 -6.24 -0.42 1.76
C ASN A 458 -7.04 0.52 2.72
N ARG A 459 -7.47 1.68 2.22
CA ARG A 459 -8.16 2.70 2.99
C ARG A 459 -9.06 3.57 2.12
N GLU A 460 -9.86 4.41 2.76
CA GLU A 460 -10.56 5.50 2.08
C GLU A 460 -9.58 6.61 1.71
N LEU A 461 -9.56 6.99 0.44
CA LEU A 461 -8.99 8.27 0.04
C LEU A 461 -9.96 9.39 0.39
N ASN A 462 -9.44 10.49 0.91
CA ASN A 462 -10.23 11.69 1.15
C ASN A 462 -10.31 12.58 -0.11
N ASN A 463 -11.22 13.55 -0.12
CA ASN A 463 -11.45 14.44 -1.27
C ASN A 463 -10.19 15.19 -1.73
N GLN A 464 -9.29 15.55 -0.80
CA GLN A 464 -8.06 16.26 -1.13
C GLN A 464 -7.06 15.34 -1.85
N GLU A 465 -6.95 14.09 -1.44
CA GLU A 465 -6.11 13.09 -2.10
C GLU A 465 -6.64 12.77 -3.51
N ILE A 466 -7.96 12.61 -3.63
CA ILE A 466 -8.64 12.38 -4.92
C ILE A 466 -8.43 13.57 -5.86
N CYS A 467 -8.53 14.80 -5.35
CA CYS A 467 -8.26 16.03 -6.11
C CYS A 467 -6.82 16.01 -6.66
N VAL A 468 -5.83 15.67 -5.84
CA VAL A 468 -4.42 15.62 -6.25
C VAL A 468 -4.20 14.60 -7.37
N LEU A 469 -4.72 13.38 -7.21
CA LEU A 469 -4.58 12.33 -8.23
C LEU A 469 -5.29 12.68 -9.55
N ALA A 470 -6.41 13.41 -9.48
CA ALA A 470 -7.13 13.91 -10.64
C ALA A 470 -6.47 15.12 -11.34
N ASN A 471 -5.43 15.71 -10.75
CA ASN A 471 -4.66 16.83 -11.31
C ASN A 471 -3.19 16.46 -11.59
N ALA A 472 -2.86 15.16 -11.53
CA ALA A 472 -1.55 14.64 -11.89
C ALA A 472 -1.17 14.94 -13.36
#